data_AF-A0A2I0J8A5-F1
#
_entry.id   AF-A0A2I0J8A5-F1
#
_cell.length_a   1.000
_cell.length_b   1.000
_cell.length_c   1.000
_cell.angle_alpha   90.00
_cell.angle_beta   90.00
_cell.angle_gamma   90.00
#
_symmetry.space_group_name_H-M   'P 1'
#
loop_
_entity.id
_entity.type
_entity.pdbx_description
1 polymer ?
#
loop_
_entity_poly.entity_id
_entity_poly.type
_entity_poly.pdbx_seq_one_letter_code
_entity_poly.pdbx_strand_id
1 'polypeptide(L)'
;MNISYCPPSETVLSNGKDLVLVVYNPLGWKREDIVQIPVMTDDISVHDSEGKDVESQLIPITEAYHKLRSYHVKAYLGRNAGGTPKYWLVFPVSVPALGFSTYSISRAQGTGARPTKSSVYTVQRGENSVVNIGQGNLKVAFSAEGKITHYINKWRTESVEQSYSFYAGSNGTEKEPQKSGAYIFRPNGSFPISPAKQTPLTVVHGSIVDELHEQINSWIYQVTRLNKLKEHIEVEFIVGPIPIDDGIGKEVATQISTTVKSKKTFYTDSSGRDFIERIRDYRTDWNLEVNQPAAGNYYP
;
A
#
# COMPACT_ATOMS: atom_id res chain seq x y z
N MET A 1 -4.40 0.43 9.45
CA MET A 1 -5.34 1.57 9.62
C MET A 1 -4.93 2.67 8.64
N ASN A 2 -5.86 3.26 7.90
CA ASN A 2 -5.56 4.01 6.67
C ASN A 2 -5.03 5.44 6.87
N ILE A 3 -5.51 6.19 7.88
CA ILE A 3 -5.14 7.60 8.09
C ILE A 3 -4.34 7.83 9.37
N SER A 4 -3.68 6.79 9.90
CA SER A 4 -2.93 6.84 11.17
C SER A 4 -3.73 7.33 12.39
N TYR A 5 -5.05 7.13 12.44
CA TYR A 5 -5.92 7.55 13.55
C TYR A 5 -6.49 6.38 14.35
N CYS A 6 -6.08 6.25 15.61
CA CYS A 6 -6.54 5.29 16.60
C CYS A 6 -6.38 5.84 18.03
N PRO A 7 -7.33 6.63 18.55
CA PRO A 7 -7.23 7.21 19.87
C PRO A 7 -6.86 6.23 21.00
N PRO A 8 -7.39 4.98 21.03
CA PRO A 8 -7.00 4.02 22.07
C PRO A 8 -5.51 3.64 22.08
N SER A 9 -4.85 3.55 20.92
CA SER A 9 -3.41 3.23 20.86
C SER A 9 -2.49 4.44 21.00
N GLU A 10 -3.07 5.64 20.92
CA GLU A 10 -2.36 6.91 21.03
C GLU A 10 -2.36 7.48 22.46
N THR A 11 -3.02 6.83 23.41
CA THR A 11 -2.99 7.29 24.81
C THR A 11 -1.60 7.13 25.41
N VAL A 12 -1.20 8.08 26.25
CA VAL A 12 0.04 7.96 27.04
C VAL A 12 -0.17 6.85 28.07
N LEU A 13 0.63 5.78 27.95
CA LEU A 13 0.62 4.68 28.91
C LEU A 13 1.21 5.16 30.25
N SER A 14 0.39 5.16 31.29
CA SER A 14 0.83 5.43 32.67
C SER A 14 1.39 4.16 33.30
N ASN A 15 2.31 4.30 34.28
CA ASN A 15 2.83 3.15 35.03
C ASN A 15 1.69 2.29 35.59
N GLY A 16 1.75 0.97 35.35
CA GLY A 16 0.76 0.01 35.82
C GLY A 16 -0.52 -0.07 34.99
N LYS A 17 -0.60 0.59 33.83
CA LYS A 17 -1.70 0.42 32.87
C LYS A 17 -1.18 -0.04 31.51
N ASP A 18 -1.80 -1.09 31.02
CA ASP A 18 -1.47 -1.70 29.75
C ASP A 18 -2.59 -1.44 28.75
N LEU A 19 -2.23 -1.21 27.50
CA LEU A 19 -3.16 -1.31 26.39
C LEU A 19 -3.33 -2.79 26.03
N VAL A 20 -4.53 -3.30 26.28
CA VAL A 20 -4.89 -4.67 25.88
C VAL A 20 -5.42 -4.65 24.45
N LEU A 21 -4.74 -5.36 23.56
CA LEU A 21 -5.16 -5.58 22.19
C LEU A 21 -5.75 -6.99 22.05
N VAL A 22 -7.04 -7.06 21.74
CA VAL A 22 -7.71 -8.32 21.39
C VAL A 22 -7.79 -8.42 19.86
N VAL A 23 -7.17 -9.47 19.30
CA VAL A 23 -7.14 -9.71 17.85
C VAL A 23 -8.05 -10.89 17.54
N TYR A 24 -9.14 -10.64 16.83
CA TYR A 24 -10.10 -11.66 16.41
C TYR A 24 -9.87 -12.11 14.96
N ASN A 25 -9.92 -13.41 14.73
CA ASN A 25 -9.83 -14.03 13.42
C ASN A 25 -11.20 -14.60 13.00
N PRO A 26 -11.89 -13.98 12.02
CA PRO A 26 -13.17 -14.46 11.54
C PRO A 26 -13.08 -15.66 10.58
N LEU A 27 -11.87 -16.14 10.25
CA LEU A 27 -11.68 -17.25 9.30
C LEU A 27 -11.73 -18.61 10.00
N GLY A 28 -12.18 -19.64 9.27
CA GLY A 28 -12.24 -21.04 9.73
C GLY A 28 -10.88 -21.75 9.88
N TRP A 29 -9.77 -21.01 9.83
CA TRP A 29 -8.41 -21.55 9.87
C TRP A 29 -7.49 -20.61 10.65
N LYS A 30 -6.45 -21.17 11.28
CA LYS A 30 -5.44 -20.39 12.02
C LYS A 30 -4.79 -19.38 11.07
N ARG A 31 -4.63 -18.15 11.54
CA ARG A 31 -4.04 -17.06 10.76
C ARG A 31 -2.83 -16.48 11.48
N GLU A 32 -1.75 -16.33 10.72
CA GLU A 32 -0.57 -15.58 11.13
C GLU A 32 -0.50 -14.30 10.30
N ASP A 33 -0.43 -13.17 10.99
CA ASP A 33 -0.45 -11.87 10.36
C ASP A 33 0.36 -10.83 11.13
N ILE A 34 0.43 -9.63 10.59
CA ILE A 34 1.07 -8.49 11.26
C ILE A 34 0.01 -7.48 11.67
N VAL A 35 0.11 -7.01 12.90
CA VAL A 35 -0.64 -5.86 13.39
C VAL A 35 0.21 -4.61 13.21
N GLN A 36 -0.42 -3.51 12.76
CA GLN A 36 0.19 -2.19 12.63
C GLN A 36 -0.72 -1.11 13.23
N ILE A 37 -0.28 -0.48 14.33
CA ILE A 37 -1.03 0.55 15.07
C ILE A 37 -0.17 1.78 15.39
N PRO A 38 -0.73 3.01 15.39
CA PRO A 38 0.00 4.23 15.68
C PRO A 38 0.19 4.37 17.19
N VAL A 39 1.40 4.75 17.58
CA VAL A 39 1.79 4.99 18.98
C VAL A 39 2.53 6.33 19.12
N MET A 40 2.42 6.94 20.30
CA MET A 40 3.02 8.24 20.59
C MET A 40 4.49 8.18 21.01
N THR A 41 4.95 7.02 21.47
CA THR A 41 6.25 6.83 22.13
C THR A 41 6.92 5.55 21.66
N ASP A 42 8.24 5.52 21.77
CA ASP A 42 9.10 4.37 21.54
C ASP A 42 9.42 3.59 22.83
N ASP A 43 9.05 4.14 24.00
CA ASP A 43 9.24 3.54 25.32
C ASP A 43 8.11 2.54 25.66
N ILE A 44 7.91 1.55 24.80
CA ILE A 44 6.90 0.49 24.95
C ILE A 44 7.51 -0.90 24.82
N SER A 45 6.81 -1.90 25.31
CA SER A 45 7.07 -3.32 25.04
C SER A 45 5.76 -4.04 24.72
N VAL A 46 5.86 -5.17 24.02
CA VAL A 46 4.71 -5.96 23.57
C VAL A 46 4.85 -7.36 24.13
N HIS A 47 3.81 -7.86 24.80
CA HIS A 47 3.77 -9.22 25.31
C HIS A 47 2.53 -9.96 24.82
N ASP A 48 2.64 -11.27 24.68
CA ASP A 48 1.50 -12.14 24.39
C ASP A 48 0.66 -12.42 25.65
N SER A 49 -0.34 -13.29 25.50
CA SER A 49 -1.23 -13.70 26.60
C SER A 49 -0.54 -14.47 27.72
N GLU A 50 0.65 -15.01 27.48
CA GLU A 50 1.47 -15.74 28.46
C GLU A 50 2.49 -14.80 29.14
N GLY A 51 2.50 -13.52 28.77
CA GLY A 51 3.44 -12.53 29.28
C GLY A 51 4.84 -12.61 28.65
N LYS A 52 4.99 -13.34 27.55
CA LYS A 52 6.27 -13.46 26.84
C LYS A 52 6.45 -12.29 25.87
N ASP A 53 7.69 -11.79 25.79
CA ASP A 53 8.07 -10.74 24.85
C ASP A 53 7.80 -11.14 23.38
N VAL A 54 7.15 -10.23 22.66
CA VAL A 54 6.88 -10.35 21.23
C VAL A 54 7.83 -9.44 20.46
N GLU A 55 8.54 -10.00 19.49
CA GLU A 55 9.37 -9.23 18.58
C GLU A 55 8.52 -8.13 17.92
N SER A 56 9.00 -6.89 18.02
CA SER A 56 8.26 -5.73 17.52
C SER A 56 9.20 -4.74 16.84
N GLN A 57 8.62 -3.94 15.95
CA GLN A 57 9.31 -2.95 15.13
C GLN A 57 8.56 -1.62 15.21
N LEU A 58 9.32 -0.51 15.23
CA LEU A 58 8.78 0.84 15.10
C LEU A 58 9.16 1.43 13.75
N ILE A 59 8.17 1.93 13.01
CA ILE A 59 8.35 2.64 11.74
C ILE A 59 7.91 4.09 11.93
N PRO A 60 8.75 5.09 11.64
CA PRO A 60 8.34 6.48 11.69
C PRO A 60 7.14 6.76 10.78
N ILE A 61 6.13 7.47 11.28
CA ILE A 61 4.99 7.90 10.46
C ILE A 61 5.43 9.06 9.57
N THR A 62 5.10 8.98 8.29
CA THR A 62 5.51 10.02 7.33
C THR A 62 4.54 11.18 7.27
N GLU A 63 5.03 12.31 6.76
CA GLU A 63 4.24 13.52 6.56
C GLU A 63 3.01 13.29 5.66
N ALA A 64 3.08 12.35 4.71
CA ALA A 64 1.94 11.97 3.88
C ALA A 64 0.75 11.47 4.73
N TYR A 65 1.01 10.62 5.73
CA TYR A 65 -0.02 10.16 6.66
C TYR A 65 -0.46 11.25 7.64
N HIS A 66 0.43 12.14 8.08
CA HIS A 66 0.05 13.26 8.95
C HIS A 66 -0.90 14.25 8.27
N LYS A 67 -0.67 14.54 6.98
CA LYS A 67 -1.58 15.36 6.17
C LYS A 67 -2.94 14.70 5.99
N LEU A 68 -2.95 13.40 5.63
CA LEU A 68 -4.19 12.62 5.53
C LEU A 68 -4.97 12.61 6.86
N ARG A 69 -4.29 12.31 7.97
CA ARG A 69 -4.86 12.33 9.31
C ARG A 69 -5.52 13.67 9.61
N SER A 70 -4.78 14.76 9.43
CA SER A 70 -5.25 16.10 9.78
C SER A 70 -6.50 16.50 9.01
N TYR A 71 -6.52 16.21 7.69
CA TYR A 71 -7.67 16.50 6.85
C TYR A 71 -8.87 15.60 7.16
N HIS A 72 -8.67 14.27 7.12
CA HIS A 72 -9.77 13.31 7.20
C HIS A 72 -10.37 13.18 8.59
N VAL A 73 -9.58 13.34 9.67
CA VAL A 73 -10.16 13.32 11.02
C VAL A 73 -11.10 14.52 11.21
N LYS A 74 -10.72 15.71 10.73
CA LYS A 74 -11.60 16.88 10.75
C LYS A 74 -12.84 16.69 9.90
N ALA A 75 -12.69 16.15 8.68
CA ALA A 75 -13.81 15.90 7.79
C ALA A 75 -14.80 14.87 8.35
N TYR A 76 -14.31 13.78 8.96
CA TYR A 76 -15.15 12.69 9.45
C TYR A 76 -15.73 12.94 10.84
N LEU A 77 -14.98 13.58 11.74
CA LEU A 77 -15.38 13.74 13.14
C LEU A 77 -15.70 15.18 13.54
N GLY A 78 -15.55 16.15 12.63
CA GLY A 78 -15.80 17.57 12.89
C GLY A 78 -14.81 18.23 13.86
N ARG A 79 -13.70 17.55 14.20
CA ARG A 79 -12.71 18.02 15.18
C ARG A 79 -11.27 17.72 14.73
N ASN A 80 -10.32 18.48 15.24
CA ASN A 80 -8.90 18.23 14.97
C ASN A 80 -8.45 16.91 15.59
N ALA A 81 -7.45 16.26 14.98
CA ALA A 81 -6.98 14.94 15.37
C ALA A 81 -6.28 14.87 16.74
N GLY A 82 -6.04 16.00 17.41
CA GLY A 82 -5.33 16.03 18.69
C GLY A 82 -3.84 15.72 18.51
N GLY A 83 -3.26 14.92 19.41
CA GLY A 83 -1.86 14.50 19.35
C GLY A 83 -1.53 13.76 18.04
N THR A 84 -0.29 13.90 17.58
CA THR A 84 0.20 13.25 16.37
C THR A 84 1.08 12.05 16.75
N PRO A 85 0.68 10.80 16.43
CA PRO A 85 1.50 9.63 16.69
C PRO A 85 2.81 9.71 15.90
N LYS A 86 3.88 9.20 16.48
CA LYS A 86 5.24 9.29 15.90
C LYS A 86 5.61 8.03 15.14
N TYR A 87 5.10 6.88 15.56
CA TYR A 87 5.49 5.59 15.05
C TYR A 87 4.29 4.70 14.76
N TRP A 88 4.42 3.87 13.73
CA TRP A 88 3.68 2.62 13.63
C TRP A 88 4.42 1.57 14.46
N LEU A 89 3.74 1.00 15.47
CA LEU A 89 4.15 -0.23 16.12
C LEU A 89 3.67 -1.41 15.26
N VAL A 90 4.62 -2.28 14.91
CA VAL A 90 4.44 -3.41 14.02
C VAL A 90 4.89 -4.68 14.73
N PHE A 91 4.04 -5.71 14.81
CA PHE A 91 4.41 -7.00 15.42
C PHE A 91 3.56 -8.16 14.86
N PRO A 92 4.10 -9.39 14.83
CA PRO A 92 3.36 -10.56 14.38
C PRO A 92 2.34 -11.02 15.42
N VAL A 93 1.24 -11.54 14.91
CA VAL A 93 0.16 -12.15 15.69
C VAL A 93 -0.18 -13.52 15.13
N SER A 94 -0.58 -14.42 16.02
CA SER A 94 -0.99 -15.78 15.69
C SER A 94 -2.34 -16.04 16.35
N VAL A 95 -3.38 -16.24 15.53
CA VAL A 95 -4.77 -16.25 16.00
C VAL A 95 -5.48 -17.53 15.55
N PRO A 96 -6.14 -18.28 16.45
CA PRO A 96 -6.84 -19.50 16.10
C PRO A 96 -8.01 -19.26 15.14
N ALA A 97 -8.49 -20.33 14.51
CA ALA A 97 -9.70 -20.30 13.69
C ALA A 97 -10.91 -19.83 14.51
N LEU A 98 -11.71 -18.90 13.96
CA LEU A 98 -12.93 -18.37 14.59
C LEU A 98 -12.73 -17.93 16.05
N GLY A 99 -11.52 -17.47 16.40
CA GLY A 99 -11.12 -17.19 17.77
C GLY A 99 -10.34 -15.91 17.89
N PHE A 100 -9.80 -15.65 19.08
CA PHE A 100 -9.02 -14.46 19.37
C PHE A 100 -7.75 -14.78 20.13
N SER A 101 -6.78 -13.88 20.03
CA SER A 101 -5.56 -13.85 20.85
C SER A 101 -5.45 -12.46 21.48
N THR A 102 -4.85 -12.39 22.67
CA THR A 102 -4.67 -11.13 23.40
C THR A 102 -3.20 -10.77 23.50
N TYR A 103 -2.91 -9.50 23.31
CA TYR A 103 -1.57 -8.92 23.46
C TYR A 103 -1.65 -7.73 24.40
N SER A 104 -0.61 -7.51 25.20
CA SER A 104 -0.47 -6.35 26.08
C SER A 104 0.63 -5.44 25.57
N ILE A 105 0.35 -4.15 25.52
CA ILE A 105 1.31 -3.10 25.19
C ILE A 105 1.44 -2.22 26.41
N SER A 106 2.63 -2.20 26.99
CA SER A 106 2.91 -1.49 28.23
C SER A 106 4.17 -0.65 28.09
N ARG A 107 4.42 0.21 29.08
CA ARG A 107 5.65 0.98 29.12
C ARG A 107 6.83 0.05 29.36
N ALA A 108 7.90 0.19 28.57
CA ALA A 108 9.10 -0.62 28.75
C ALA A 108 9.71 -0.37 30.15
N GLN A 109 9.98 -1.44 30.91
CA GLN A 109 10.63 -1.35 32.22
C GLN A 109 12.12 -1.69 32.12
N GLY A 110 12.99 -0.79 32.57
CA GLY A 110 14.43 -1.05 32.72
C GLY A 110 15.10 -1.55 31.44
N THR A 111 15.67 -2.76 31.49
CA THR A 111 16.33 -3.47 30.36
C THR A 111 15.39 -4.36 29.55
N GLY A 112 14.07 -4.24 29.73
CA GLY A 112 13.09 -5.06 29.01
C GLY A 112 13.16 -4.93 27.49
N ALA A 113 12.62 -5.92 26.77
CA ALA A 113 12.63 -5.95 25.32
C ALA A 113 11.85 -4.74 24.74
N ARG A 114 12.55 -3.92 23.96
CA ARG A 114 11.96 -2.77 23.25
C ARG A 114 11.79 -3.10 21.77
N PRO A 115 10.78 -2.53 21.10
CA PRO A 115 10.68 -2.62 19.66
C PRO A 115 11.96 -2.12 18.98
N THR A 116 12.39 -2.84 17.95
CA THR A 116 13.51 -2.43 17.11
C THR A 116 13.08 -1.21 16.30
N LYS A 117 13.81 -0.10 16.40
CA LYS A 117 13.59 1.04 15.52
C LYS A 117 14.08 0.71 14.12
N SER A 118 13.22 0.91 13.13
CA SER A 118 13.60 0.73 11.74
C SER A 118 14.71 1.71 11.37
N SER A 119 15.71 1.24 10.62
CA SER A 119 16.68 2.14 9.99
C SER A 119 16.01 2.83 8.80
N VAL A 120 16.21 4.14 8.71
CA VAL A 120 15.62 4.95 7.64
C VAL A 120 16.74 5.71 6.96
N TYR A 121 16.81 5.58 5.63
CA TYR A 121 17.74 6.34 4.81
C TYR A 121 17.08 6.74 3.50
N THR A 122 17.63 7.77 2.88
CA THR A 122 17.12 8.31 1.61
C THR A 122 18.07 7.98 0.48
N VAL A 123 17.52 7.62 -0.68
CA VAL A 123 18.27 7.36 -1.90
C VAL A 123 17.90 8.43 -2.93
N GLN A 124 18.91 9.12 -3.48
CA GLN A 124 18.69 10.14 -4.49
C GLN A 124 18.37 9.49 -5.84
N ARG A 125 17.39 10.05 -6.55
CA ARG A 125 17.02 9.54 -7.88
C ARG A 125 18.10 9.90 -8.91
N GLY A 126 18.47 8.93 -9.75
CA GLY A 126 19.43 9.11 -10.84
C GLY A 126 20.89 8.79 -10.50
N GLU A 127 21.20 8.43 -9.25
CA GLU A 127 22.44 7.69 -8.96
C GLU A 127 22.30 6.27 -9.53
N ASN A 128 23.34 5.68 -10.13
CA ASN A 128 23.35 4.26 -10.57
C ASN A 128 23.28 3.33 -9.34
N SER A 129 22.14 3.31 -8.67
CA SER A 129 21.88 2.60 -7.43
C SER A 129 20.65 1.74 -7.63
N VAL A 130 20.78 0.46 -7.27
CA VAL A 130 19.67 -0.47 -7.17
C VAL A 130 19.33 -0.57 -5.70
N VAL A 131 18.10 -0.25 -5.34
CA VAL A 131 17.61 -0.40 -3.97
C VAL A 131 16.97 -1.77 -3.85
N ASN A 132 17.39 -2.56 -2.86
CA ASN A 132 16.80 -3.86 -2.58
C ASN A 132 16.12 -3.83 -1.22
N ILE A 133 14.88 -4.28 -1.17
CA ILE A 133 14.16 -4.52 0.10
C ILE A 133 13.68 -5.98 0.15
N GLY A 134 13.49 -6.49 1.36
CA GLY A 134 13.06 -7.86 1.61
C GLY A 134 14.11 -8.66 2.38
N GLN A 135 13.73 -9.09 3.59
CA GLN A 135 14.56 -9.94 4.46
C GLN A 135 14.14 -11.42 4.43
N GLY A 136 13.00 -11.73 3.82
CA GLY A 136 12.46 -13.08 3.71
C GLY A 136 12.89 -13.82 2.45
N ASN A 137 12.08 -14.78 2.02
CA ASN A 137 12.29 -15.50 0.76
C ASN A 137 12.07 -14.62 -0.47
N LEU A 138 11.24 -13.59 -0.31
CA LEU A 138 10.91 -12.61 -1.32
C LEU A 138 11.77 -11.34 -1.14
N LYS A 139 12.39 -10.90 -2.23
CA LYS A 139 13.10 -9.63 -2.37
C LYS A 139 12.60 -8.88 -3.60
N VAL A 140 12.67 -7.56 -3.53
CA VAL A 140 12.30 -6.69 -4.63
C VAL A 140 13.40 -5.69 -4.88
N ALA A 141 13.79 -5.58 -6.15
CA ALA A 141 14.78 -4.62 -6.62
C ALA A 141 14.09 -3.43 -7.29
N PHE A 142 14.54 -2.24 -6.93
CA PHE A 142 14.05 -0.97 -7.46
C PHE A 142 15.15 -0.27 -8.26
N SER A 143 14.76 0.36 -9.36
CA SER A 143 15.66 1.24 -10.09
C SER A 143 15.92 2.53 -9.29
N ALA A 144 16.92 3.29 -9.72
CA ALA A 144 17.20 4.62 -9.18
C ALA A 144 15.99 5.58 -9.30
N GLU A 145 15.09 5.32 -10.25
CA GLU A 145 13.85 6.05 -10.46
C GLU A 145 12.67 5.48 -9.65
N GLY A 146 12.91 4.63 -8.64
CA GLY A 146 11.88 4.11 -7.74
C GLY A 146 10.94 3.09 -8.35
N LYS A 147 11.17 2.69 -9.61
CA LYS A 147 10.37 1.66 -10.26
C LYS A 147 10.78 0.29 -9.75
N ILE A 148 9.79 -0.55 -9.46
CA ILE A 148 10.05 -1.99 -9.32
C ILE A 148 10.68 -2.47 -10.63
N THR A 149 11.75 -3.26 -10.54
CA THR A 149 12.45 -3.82 -11.71
C THR A 149 12.43 -5.34 -11.72
N HIS A 150 12.63 -5.94 -10.55
CA HIS A 150 12.71 -7.38 -10.41
C HIS A 150 12.01 -7.84 -9.14
N TYR A 151 11.25 -8.91 -9.30
CA TYR A 151 10.81 -9.77 -8.23
C TYR A 151 11.79 -10.93 -8.13
N ILE A 152 12.31 -11.19 -6.93
CA ILE A 152 13.30 -12.23 -6.67
C ILE A 152 12.76 -13.11 -5.56
N ASN A 153 12.54 -14.39 -5.84
CA ASN A 153 12.34 -15.39 -4.79
C ASN A 153 13.38 -16.51 -4.91
N LYS A 154 13.29 -17.52 -4.03
CA LYS A 154 14.21 -18.68 -4.03
C LYS A 154 14.31 -19.41 -5.37
N TRP A 155 13.30 -19.31 -6.22
CA TRP A 155 13.17 -20.14 -7.42
C TRP A 155 13.41 -19.37 -8.71
N ARG A 156 13.05 -18.08 -8.75
CA ARG A 156 13.06 -17.27 -9.96
C ARG A 156 13.36 -15.82 -9.67
N THR A 157 13.96 -15.19 -10.68
CA THR A 157 14.05 -13.74 -10.81
C THR A 157 13.26 -13.36 -12.05
N GLU A 158 12.23 -12.53 -11.88
CA GLU A 158 11.35 -12.12 -12.97
C GLU A 158 11.36 -10.60 -13.08
N SER A 159 11.42 -10.09 -14.32
CA SER A 159 11.33 -8.66 -14.57
C SER A 159 9.87 -8.20 -14.48
N VAL A 160 9.63 -7.20 -13.66
CA VAL A 160 8.33 -6.57 -13.46
C VAL A 160 8.54 -5.09 -13.26
N GLU A 161 7.79 -4.29 -14.02
CA GLU A 161 7.77 -2.83 -13.90
C GLU A 161 6.39 -2.37 -13.44
N GLN A 162 6.35 -1.54 -12.40
CA GLN A 162 5.14 -0.83 -12.00
C GLN A 162 5.27 0.64 -12.39
N SER A 163 4.21 1.19 -12.98
CA SER A 163 4.16 2.60 -13.37
C SER A 163 2.77 3.18 -13.16
N TYR A 164 2.70 4.51 -13.06
CA TYR A 164 1.44 5.24 -13.01
C TYR A 164 1.18 5.95 -14.33
N SER A 165 -0.10 6.02 -14.69
CA SER A 165 -0.60 6.73 -15.86
C SER A 165 -1.96 7.32 -15.53
N PHE A 166 -2.46 8.22 -16.37
CA PHE A 166 -3.87 8.54 -16.38
C PHE A 166 -4.40 8.58 -17.81
N TYR A 167 -5.69 8.24 -17.95
CA TYR A 167 -6.44 8.54 -19.16
C TYR A 167 -7.10 9.90 -19.02
N ALA A 168 -6.99 10.74 -20.05
CA ALA A 168 -7.74 11.99 -20.09
C ALA A 168 -9.20 11.68 -20.43
N GLY A 169 -10.15 12.15 -19.63
CA GLY A 169 -11.58 11.99 -19.93
C GLY A 169 -11.97 12.76 -21.19
N SER A 170 -12.66 12.11 -22.13
CA SER A 170 -13.17 12.79 -23.32
C SER A 170 -14.27 13.79 -22.98
N ASN A 171 -14.17 15.00 -23.54
CA ASN A 171 -15.20 16.03 -23.48
C ASN A 171 -16.24 15.93 -24.62
N GLY A 172 -16.16 14.88 -25.46
CA GLY A 172 -16.95 14.74 -26.66
C GLY A 172 -16.49 15.67 -27.79
N THR A 173 -16.96 15.39 -29.00
CA THR A 173 -16.78 16.22 -30.19
C THR A 173 -18.14 16.44 -30.87
N GLU A 174 -18.22 17.31 -31.87
CA GLU A 174 -19.47 17.51 -32.65
C GLU A 174 -19.97 16.20 -33.30
N LYS A 175 -19.04 15.38 -33.80
CA LYS A 175 -19.36 14.09 -34.43
C LYS A 175 -19.67 13.00 -33.41
N GLU A 176 -19.01 13.02 -32.25
CA GLU A 176 -19.18 12.03 -31.19
C GLU A 176 -19.34 12.72 -29.83
N PRO A 177 -20.56 13.15 -29.46
CA PRO A 177 -20.78 14.02 -28.30
C PRO A 177 -20.61 13.32 -26.94
N GLN A 178 -20.48 11.99 -26.90
CA GLN A 178 -20.38 11.21 -25.67
C GLN A 178 -19.20 11.65 -24.80
N LYS A 179 -19.41 11.99 -23.52
CA LYS A 179 -18.32 12.36 -22.61
C LYS A 179 -17.93 11.19 -21.70
N SER A 180 -16.74 11.23 -21.10
CA SER A 180 -16.44 10.36 -19.96
C SER A 180 -17.21 10.85 -18.72
N GLY A 181 -17.52 9.95 -17.79
CA GLY A 181 -18.26 10.29 -16.58
C GLY A 181 -18.44 9.11 -15.63
N ALA A 182 -19.37 9.23 -14.68
CA ALA A 182 -19.56 8.23 -13.60
C ALA A 182 -19.84 6.80 -14.10
N TYR A 183 -20.42 6.66 -15.29
CA TYR A 183 -20.79 5.35 -15.87
C TYR A 183 -19.94 4.97 -17.07
N ILE A 184 -19.59 5.95 -17.91
CA ILE A 184 -18.96 5.71 -19.20
C ILE A 184 -17.50 6.12 -19.09
N PHE A 185 -16.61 5.15 -19.24
CA PHE A 185 -15.19 5.39 -19.46
C PHE A 185 -14.96 5.65 -20.96
N ARG A 186 -14.65 6.90 -21.32
CA ARG A 186 -14.26 7.27 -22.70
C ARG A 186 -12.92 8.01 -22.68
N PRO A 187 -11.80 7.29 -22.78
CA PRO A 187 -10.48 7.91 -22.75
C PRO A 187 -10.17 8.66 -24.04
N ASN A 188 -9.55 9.84 -23.91
CA ASN A 188 -8.99 10.65 -24.99
C ASN A 188 -7.46 10.71 -24.88
N GLY A 189 -6.82 9.54 -25.00
CA GLY A 189 -5.39 9.36 -24.82
C GLY A 189 -4.99 8.88 -23.43
N SER A 190 -3.75 8.40 -23.35
CA SER A 190 -3.11 7.89 -22.13
C SER A 190 -1.81 8.64 -21.91
N PHE A 191 -1.61 9.14 -20.69
CA PHE A 191 -0.47 9.98 -20.34
C PHE A 191 0.31 9.35 -19.17
N PRO A 192 1.63 9.19 -19.29
CA PRO A 192 2.44 8.65 -18.21
C PRO A 192 2.51 9.65 -17.05
N ILE A 193 2.44 9.15 -15.82
CA ILE A 193 2.74 9.94 -14.62
C ILE A 193 4.18 9.64 -14.25
N SER A 194 5.05 10.63 -14.46
CA SER A 194 6.46 10.49 -14.12
C SER A 194 6.70 10.85 -12.65
N PRO A 195 7.60 10.11 -11.97
CA PRO A 195 8.04 10.48 -10.63
C PRO A 195 8.61 11.89 -10.58
N ALA A 196 8.42 12.59 -9.46
CA ALA A 196 9.04 13.87 -9.17
C ALA A 196 10.56 13.67 -9.16
N LYS A 197 11.24 14.11 -10.23
CA LYS A 197 12.67 13.85 -10.48
C LYS A 197 13.59 14.25 -9.32
N GLN A 198 13.15 15.15 -8.44
CA GLN A 198 13.93 15.69 -7.32
C GLN A 198 13.55 15.13 -5.95
N THR A 199 12.54 14.26 -5.83
CA THR A 199 12.14 13.72 -4.52
C THR A 199 12.85 12.39 -4.27
N PRO A 200 13.69 12.27 -3.22
CA PRO A 200 14.40 11.04 -2.92
C PRO A 200 13.42 9.93 -2.52
N LEU A 201 13.86 8.68 -2.73
CA LEU A 201 13.19 7.51 -2.20
C LEU A 201 13.53 7.40 -0.71
N THR A 202 12.56 7.03 0.12
CA THR A 202 12.84 6.73 1.54
C THR A 202 12.73 5.24 1.74
N VAL A 203 13.82 4.63 2.20
CA VAL A 203 13.90 3.20 2.47
C VAL A 203 13.86 2.99 3.97
N VAL A 204 12.99 2.08 4.41
CA VAL A 204 12.82 1.68 5.78
C VAL A 204 13.19 0.21 5.88
N HIS A 205 14.25 -0.12 6.61
CA HIS A 205 14.55 -1.52 6.96
C HIS A 205 14.24 -1.75 8.43
N GLY A 206 13.57 -2.86 8.73
CA GLY A 206 13.40 -3.28 10.12
C GLY A 206 13.22 -4.79 10.24
N SER A 207 13.16 -5.29 11.47
CA SER A 207 13.29 -6.73 11.72
C SER A 207 12.08 -7.57 11.30
N ILE A 208 10.95 -6.94 10.94
CA ILE A 208 9.69 -7.60 10.56
C ILE A 208 9.27 -7.21 9.14
N VAL A 209 9.30 -5.91 8.83
CA VAL A 209 8.94 -5.38 7.51
C VAL A 209 10.02 -4.44 6.98
N ASP A 210 10.22 -4.49 5.67
CA ASP A 210 10.91 -3.46 4.92
C ASP A 210 9.89 -2.67 4.09
N GLU A 211 10.11 -1.37 3.93
CA GLU A 211 9.26 -0.50 3.12
C GLU A 211 10.09 0.40 2.22
N LEU A 212 9.59 0.65 1.01
CA LEU A 212 10.05 1.72 0.15
C LEU A 212 8.92 2.73 -0.04
N HIS A 213 9.19 3.95 0.39
CA HIS A 213 8.26 5.07 0.36
C HIS A 213 8.62 5.99 -0.80
N GLU A 214 7.62 6.31 -1.60
CA GLU A 214 7.81 7.04 -2.83
C GLU A 214 6.76 8.14 -2.99
N GLN A 215 7.22 9.38 -3.05
CA GLN A 215 6.41 10.46 -3.60
C GLN A 215 6.52 10.42 -5.12
N ILE A 216 5.47 9.92 -5.78
CA ILE A 216 5.41 9.85 -7.25
C ILE A 216 5.23 11.25 -7.80
N ASN A 217 4.26 12.01 -7.34
CA ASN A 217 4.09 13.43 -7.71
C ASN A 217 3.40 14.19 -6.56
N SER A 218 2.95 15.42 -6.76
CA SER A 218 2.32 16.20 -5.69
C SER A 218 1.02 15.60 -5.09
N TRP A 219 0.40 14.62 -5.75
CA TRP A 219 -0.90 14.04 -5.37
C TRP A 219 -0.92 12.50 -5.41
N ILE A 220 0.21 11.84 -5.66
CA ILE A 220 0.38 10.39 -5.56
C ILE A 220 1.57 10.09 -4.65
N TYR A 221 1.30 9.35 -3.59
CA TYR A 221 2.30 8.76 -2.71
C TYR A 221 2.08 7.24 -2.63
N GLN A 222 3.14 6.46 -2.68
CA GLN A 222 3.10 5.01 -2.67
C GLN A 222 4.04 4.46 -1.59
N VAL A 223 3.59 3.41 -0.91
CA VAL A 223 4.42 2.57 -0.04
C VAL A 223 4.43 1.17 -0.61
N THR A 224 5.61 0.67 -0.95
CA THR A 224 5.81 -0.75 -1.27
C THR A 224 6.37 -1.45 -0.05
N ARG A 225 5.64 -2.40 0.51
CA ARG A 225 5.97 -3.10 1.75
C ARG A 225 6.22 -4.57 1.51
N LEU A 226 7.31 -5.09 2.08
CA LEU A 226 7.62 -6.50 2.16
C LEU A 226 7.66 -6.94 3.60
N ASN A 227 6.80 -7.89 3.93
CA ASN A 227 6.78 -8.53 5.22
C ASN A 227 7.57 -9.84 5.17
N LYS A 228 8.47 -10.06 6.14
CA LYS A 228 9.32 -11.27 6.19
C LYS A 228 8.54 -12.58 6.20
N LEU A 229 7.28 -12.56 6.65
CA LEU A 229 6.41 -13.72 6.78
C LEU A 229 5.49 -13.96 5.57
N LYS A 230 5.55 -13.09 4.54
CA LYS A 230 4.62 -13.14 3.40
C LYS A 230 5.38 -13.31 2.09
N GLU A 231 4.80 -14.10 1.19
CA GLU A 231 5.32 -14.36 -0.16
C GLU A 231 4.64 -13.45 -1.20
N HIS A 232 4.30 -12.22 -0.82
CA HIS A 232 3.74 -11.20 -1.71
C HIS A 232 4.22 -9.81 -1.32
N ILE A 233 4.06 -8.87 -2.26
CA ILE A 233 4.35 -7.45 -2.08
C ILE A 233 3.03 -6.75 -1.78
N GLU A 234 3.01 -5.92 -0.73
CA GLU A 234 1.91 -5.00 -0.48
C GLU A 234 2.23 -3.66 -1.11
N VAL A 235 1.34 -3.14 -1.96
CA VAL A 235 1.47 -1.80 -2.56
C VAL A 235 0.31 -0.96 -2.05
N GLU A 236 0.62 -0.03 -1.15
CA GLU A 236 -0.35 0.94 -0.65
C GLU A 236 -0.20 2.26 -1.41
N PHE A 237 -1.31 2.81 -1.88
CA PHE A 237 -1.33 4.06 -2.64
C PHE A 237 -2.24 5.10 -1.97
N ILE A 238 -1.76 6.34 -1.95
CA ILE A 238 -2.50 7.53 -1.56
C ILE A 238 -2.61 8.39 -2.82
N VAL A 239 -3.82 8.47 -3.39
CA VAL A 239 -4.10 9.20 -4.62
C VAL A 239 -5.09 10.33 -4.31
N GLY A 240 -4.65 11.55 -4.52
CA GLY A 240 -5.47 12.74 -4.51
C GLY A 240 -4.93 13.91 -3.68
N PRO A 241 -5.58 15.09 -3.76
CA PRO A 241 -6.66 15.39 -4.71
C PRO A 241 -6.15 15.39 -6.17
N ILE A 242 -6.90 14.74 -7.06
CA ILE A 242 -6.51 14.66 -8.48
C ILE A 242 -6.68 16.06 -9.10
N PRO A 243 -5.62 16.67 -9.65
CA PRO A 243 -5.69 18.05 -10.14
C PRO A 243 -6.55 18.13 -11.39
N ILE A 244 -7.46 19.09 -11.43
CA ILE A 244 -8.38 19.35 -12.55
C ILE A 244 -8.38 20.82 -13.00
N ASP A 245 -7.50 21.65 -12.43
CA ASP A 245 -7.42 23.09 -12.74
C ASP A 245 -7.02 23.36 -14.19
N ASP A 246 -6.43 22.36 -14.87
CA ASP A 246 -6.13 22.36 -16.31
C ASP A 246 -7.36 22.06 -17.19
N GLY A 247 -8.53 21.82 -16.60
CA GLY A 247 -9.77 21.46 -17.30
C GLY A 247 -9.79 20.02 -17.84
N ILE A 248 -8.83 19.18 -17.44
CA ILE A 248 -8.71 17.79 -17.91
C ILE A 248 -9.10 16.85 -16.77
N GLY A 249 -10.19 16.10 -16.95
CA GLY A 249 -10.54 14.96 -16.10
C GLY A 249 -9.49 13.85 -16.23
N LYS A 250 -9.02 13.30 -15.11
CA LYS A 250 -7.94 12.29 -15.09
C LYS A 250 -8.42 11.01 -14.42
N GLU A 251 -8.36 9.92 -15.17
CA GLU A 251 -8.71 8.57 -14.70
C GLU A 251 -7.42 7.79 -14.50
N VAL A 252 -7.00 7.67 -13.24
CA VAL A 252 -5.66 7.23 -12.84
C VAL A 252 -5.57 5.70 -12.88
N ALA A 253 -4.52 5.18 -13.49
CA ALA A 253 -4.26 3.74 -13.59
C ALA A 253 -2.84 3.42 -13.15
N THR A 254 -2.71 2.39 -12.32
CA THR A 254 -1.43 1.69 -12.11
C THR A 254 -1.29 0.60 -13.17
N GLN A 255 -0.12 0.48 -13.77
CA GLN A 255 0.17 -0.50 -14.80
C GLN A 255 1.33 -1.38 -14.34
N ILE A 256 1.12 -2.69 -14.42
CA ILE A 256 2.15 -3.70 -14.15
C ILE A 256 2.53 -4.35 -15.47
N SER A 257 3.78 -4.14 -15.88
CA SER A 257 4.36 -4.66 -17.11
C SER A 257 5.30 -5.81 -16.79
N THR A 258 5.19 -6.91 -17.54
CA THR A 258 6.02 -8.11 -17.37
C THR A 258 6.39 -8.69 -18.73
N THR A 259 7.32 -9.65 -18.74
CA THR A 259 7.72 -10.41 -19.94
C THR A 259 6.81 -11.62 -20.21
N VAL A 260 5.75 -11.81 -19.43
CA VAL A 260 4.83 -12.95 -19.56
C VAL A 260 4.12 -12.90 -20.91
N LYS A 261 4.25 -13.99 -21.68
CA LYS A 261 3.60 -14.15 -22.98
C LYS A 261 2.14 -14.58 -22.82
N SER A 262 1.29 -13.65 -22.38
CA SER A 262 -0.12 -13.92 -22.08
C SER A 262 -1.01 -14.15 -23.32
N LYS A 263 -0.50 -13.87 -24.54
CA LYS A 263 -1.23 -14.03 -25.80
C LYS A 263 -2.59 -13.31 -25.84
N LYS A 264 -2.66 -12.10 -25.27
CA LYS A 264 -3.87 -11.28 -25.09
C LYS A 264 -4.87 -11.78 -24.05
N THR A 265 -4.62 -12.94 -23.44
CA THR A 265 -5.49 -13.54 -22.44
C THR A 265 -5.15 -13.05 -21.04
N PHE A 266 -6.17 -12.77 -20.24
CA PHE A 266 -6.05 -12.44 -18.82
C PHE A 266 -7.30 -12.93 -18.08
N TYR A 267 -7.26 -12.92 -16.75
CA TYR A 267 -8.37 -13.43 -15.93
C TYR A 267 -8.81 -12.35 -14.94
N THR A 268 -10.12 -12.19 -14.80
CA THR A 268 -10.74 -11.34 -13.78
C THR A 268 -11.76 -12.18 -13.02
N ASP A 269 -11.93 -11.91 -11.74
CA ASP A 269 -12.93 -12.63 -10.97
C ASP A 269 -14.36 -12.20 -11.34
N SER A 270 -15.33 -12.95 -10.83
CA SER A 270 -16.72 -12.56 -10.80
C SER A 270 -17.17 -12.43 -9.35
N SER A 271 -17.21 -11.20 -8.85
CA SER A 271 -17.65 -10.89 -7.47
C SER A 271 -16.89 -11.65 -6.39
N GLY A 272 -15.57 -11.79 -6.56
CA GLY A 272 -14.67 -12.50 -5.65
C GLY A 272 -14.77 -14.03 -5.70
N ARG A 273 -15.35 -14.60 -6.77
CA ARG A 273 -15.54 -16.05 -6.94
C ARG A 273 -14.74 -16.60 -8.12
N ASP A 274 -15.44 -17.04 -9.16
CA ASP A 274 -14.87 -17.69 -10.33
C ASP A 274 -14.02 -16.73 -11.17
N PHE A 275 -12.87 -17.21 -11.66
CA PHE A 275 -12.09 -16.48 -12.65
C PHE A 275 -12.67 -16.69 -14.04
N ILE A 276 -12.93 -15.59 -14.72
CA ILE A 276 -13.40 -15.57 -16.10
C ILE A 276 -12.24 -15.21 -17.02
N GLU A 277 -12.05 -16.03 -18.05
CA GLU A 277 -11.08 -15.74 -19.11
C GLU A 277 -11.53 -14.56 -19.96
N ARG A 278 -10.62 -13.59 -20.14
CA ARG A 278 -10.80 -12.39 -20.96
C ARG A 278 -9.75 -12.39 -22.06
N ILE A 279 -10.18 -12.13 -23.30
CA ILE A 279 -9.29 -11.95 -24.44
C ILE A 279 -9.44 -10.52 -24.92
N ARG A 280 -8.32 -9.80 -25.00
CA ARG A 280 -8.31 -8.40 -25.47
C ARG A 280 -8.88 -8.30 -26.89
N ASP A 281 -9.79 -7.34 -27.09
CA ASP A 281 -10.47 -7.04 -28.35
C ASP A 281 -11.32 -8.20 -28.91
N TYR A 282 -11.88 -9.04 -28.03
CA TYR A 282 -12.65 -10.21 -28.43
C TYR A 282 -13.97 -10.35 -27.64
N ARG A 283 -14.98 -10.94 -28.29
CA ARG A 283 -16.26 -11.34 -27.70
C ARG A 283 -16.64 -12.71 -28.24
N THR A 284 -17.14 -13.58 -27.37
CA THR A 284 -17.51 -14.95 -27.72
C THR A 284 -18.78 -15.01 -28.57
N ASP A 285 -19.75 -14.15 -28.26
CA ASP A 285 -21.11 -14.29 -28.78
C ASP A 285 -21.37 -13.45 -30.04
N TRP A 286 -20.45 -12.56 -30.42
CA TRP A 286 -20.56 -11.75 -31.63
C TRP A 286 -19.20 -11.28 -32.16
N ASN A 287 -19.16 -10.92 -33.44
CA ASN A 287 -18.00 -10.30 -34.05
C ASN A 287 -17.87 -8.85 -33.58
N LEU A 288 -16.90 -8.57 -32.71
CA LEU A 288 -16.68 -7.24 -32.15
C LEU A 288 -16.02 -6.31 -33.17
N GLU A 289 -16.66 -5.17 -33.45
CA GLU A 289 -16.00 -4.00 -34.04
C GLU A 289 -15.39 -3.14 -32.94
N VAL A 290 -14.06 -2.95 -32.97
CA VAL A 290 -13.31 -2.29 -31.89
C VAL A 290 -13.37 -0.77 -32.05
N ASN A 291 -14.32 -0.15 -31.38
CA ASN A 291 -14.48 1.32 -31.37
C ASN A 291 -13.77 2.01 -30.18
N GLN A 292 -13.46 1.25 -29.12
CA GLN A 292 -12.83 1.76 -27.90
C GLN A 292 -11.79 0.74 -27.38
N PRO A 293 -10.53 0.79 -27.84
CA PRO A 293 -9.53 -0.25 -27.57
C PRO A 293 -9.04 -0.29 -26.11
N ALA A 294 -9.23 0.79 -25.34
CA ALA A 294 -8.99 0.80 -23.91
C ALA A 294 -10.28 0.40 -23.16
N ALA A 295 -11.33 1.23 -23.23
CA ALA A 295 -12.53 1.05 -22.44
C ALA A 295 -13.25 -0.29 -22.68
N GLY A 296 -13.25 -0.80 -23.92
CA GLY A 296 -13.85 -2.09 -24.25
C GLY A 296 -13.13 -3.31 -23.66
N ASN A 297 -11.98 -3.11 -23.02
CA ASN A 297 -11.17 -4.15 -22.39
C ASN A 297 -11.04 -3.99 -20.88
N TYR A 298 -11.77 -3.06 -20.26
CA TYR A 298 -11.91 -2.98 -18.80
C TYR A 298 -13.01 -3.91 -18.31
N TYR A 299 -12.75 -4.53 -17.16
CA TYR A 299 -13.66 -5.45 -16.48
C TYR A 299 -13.64 -5.12 -14.98
N PRO A 300 -14.77 -5.36 -14.27
CA PRO A 300 -14.80 -5.27 -12.82
C PRO A 300 -13.89 -6.32 -12.17
#